data_AF-A0A4V3CCV0-F1
#
_entry.id   AF-A0A4V3CCV0-F1
#
_cell.length_a   1.000
_cell.length_b   1.000
_cell.length_c   1.000
_cell.angle_alpha   90.00
_cell.angle_beta   90.00
_cell.angle_gamma   90.00
#
_symmetry.space_group_name_H-M   'P 1'
#
loop_
_entity.id
_entity.type
_entity.pdbx_description
1 polymer ?
#
loop_
_entity_poly.entity_id
_entity_poly.type
_entity_poly.pdbx_seq_one_letter_code
_entity_poly.pdbx_strand_id
1 'polypeptide(L)'
;MHRTEHLLATAWERDSCPSLTPMPLQRVRFAEAVPEVFRASLQEIRREQEVPAEFPPEVTAAALEAAQHARLPELDRTDLEFVTIDPPDSMDLDQALHIERTGDGFTVYYAIADVAAFVQAGDPIDAEARRRGETLYAPDKRTPLHPPELSEGAASLLPDQVRPALLWTITVDAGGESTGVTCERALVKSRAKLNYAGVQKDLDAGTASESLHLLREVGKLREQRELERGGVNLPIPDQEVVTSNHGWGLEFRAPLPVEGWNAQISLLTGTAAAQLMTKGKIGILRTLPESHDDLRRKLGNTAKALGIVWSDEATYAEFIHGLDPKVPAHAAMLAACTVLFRGAGYTAFDGQVPEQSQHAAMKAAYAHVTAPLRRLVDRWAGEICVALSAGVEVPAWVRDSMDEIPKIMDDADRRAHAYERSIVGMVEAGLVADQVGSEFDGVITDVDDKENTRGIVTLTKFAIEGRVTGTALPLGQKVRVKLVEADIAKRTVAFELVQN
;
A
#
# COMPACT_ATOMS: atom_id res chain seq x y z
N MET A 1 3.44 -4.46 6.91
CA MET A 1 2.11 -3.84 6.95
C MET A 1 1.85 -2.85 5.83
N HIS A 2 2.75 -1.85 5.62
CA HIS A 2 2.57 -0.77 4.64
C HIS A 2 2.12 -1.18 3.22
N ARG A 3 2.40 -2.43 2.80
CA ARG A 3 2.18 -2.94 1.44
C ARG A 3 0.68 -3.04 1.12
N THR A 4 -0.10 -3.86 1.82
CA THR A 4 -1.55 -4.03 1.58
C THR A 4 -2.32 -2.71 1.65
N GLU A 5 -2.02 -1.85 2.63
CA GLU A 5 -2.73 -0.56 2.82
C GLU A 5 -2.39 0.51 1.77
N HIS A 6 -1.20 0.46 1.16
CA HIS A 6 -0.76 1.41 0.13
C HIS A 6 -1.17 0.94 -1.28
N LEU A 7 -1.37 -0.36 -1.49
CA LEU A 7 -1.90 -0.89 -2.76
C LEU A 7 -3.35 -0.46 -3.03
N LEU A 8 -4.10 -0.13 -1.97
CA LEU A 8 -5.44 0.47 -2.04
C LEU A 8 -5.41 1.95 -2.51
N ALA A 9 -4.24 2.55 -2.73
CA ALA A 9 -4.08 3.99 -3.02
C ALA A 9 -4.22 4.40 -4.51
N THR A 10 -4.49 3.48 -5.45
CA THR A 10 -4.20 3.74 -6.88
C THR A 10 -5.24 4.59 -7.65
N ALA A 11 -4.77 5.71 -8.24
CA ALA A 11 -5.47 6.57 -9.20
C ALA A 11 -4.46 7.52 -9.91
N TRP A 12 -4.77 8.47 -10.82
CA TRP A 12 -5.99 8.85 -11.56
C TRP A 12 -5.50 9.52 -12.87
N GLU A 13 -6.11 9.25 -14.04
CA GLU A 13 -6.04 10.14 -15.23
C GLU A 13 -7.45 10.23 -15.85
N ARG A 14 -7.96 11.45 -16.05
CA ARG A 14 -9.32 11.72 -16.57
C ARG A 14 -9.18 12.70 -17.74
N ASP A 15 -9.84 12.36 -18.85
CA ASP A 15 -9.88 13.05 -20.15
C ASP A 15 -8.66 12.94 -21.11
N SER A 16 -8.98 12.52 -22.35
CA SER A 16 -8.19 12.65 -23.61
C SER A 16 -7.34 11.46 -24.09
N CYS A 17 -7.98 10.49 -24.77
CA CYS A 17 -7.38 9.43 -25.62
C CYS A 17 -6.63 8.32 -24.85
N PRO A 18 -6.75 7.02 -25.21
CA PRO A 18 -5.94 5.98 -24.59
C PRO A 18 -4.46 6.19 -24.95
N SER A 19 -3.67 6.66 -23.99
CA SER A 19 -2.23 6.76 -24.15
C SER A 19 -1.62 5.36 -24.02
N LEU A 20 -0.86 4.94 -25.04
CA LEU A 20 -0.05 3.71 -24.96
C LEU A 20 1.12 3.91 -24.00
N THR A 21 0.79 3.77 -22.72
CA THR A 21 1.70 3.94 -21.60
C THR A 21 1.92 2.56 -20.97
N PRO A 22 3.15 2.04 -20.95
CA PRO A 22 3.50 0.84 -20.20
C PRO A 22 3.01 0.95 -18.75
N MET A 23 2.45 -0.12 -18.22
CA MET A 23 2.27 -0.26 -16.78
C MET A 23 3.55 -0.83 -16.20
N PRO A 24 4.40 0.00 -15.55
CA PRO A 24 5.57 -0.52 -14.90
C PRO A 24 5.18 -1.47 -13.77
N LEU A 25 6.11 -2.34 -13.44
CA LEU A 25 6.10 -3.14 -12.22
C LEU A 25 5.97 -2.25 -10.95
N GLN A 26 5.74 -2.83 -9.77
CA GLN A 26 5.55 -2.05 -8.53
C GLN A 26 6.69 -2.19 -7.52
N ARG A 27 6.99 -1.06 -6.87
CA ARG A 27 7.89 -0.82 -5.74
C ARG A 27 9.18 -1.62 -5.74
N VAL A 28 10.14 -1.14 -6.52
CA VAL A 28 11.51 -1.64 -6.53
C VAL A 28 12.26 -1.29 -5.23
N ARG A 29 13.08 -2.24 -4.77
CA ARG A 29 14.19 -2.05 -3.83
C ARG A 29 15.50 -2.47 -4.52
N PHE A 30 16.64 -2.02 -4.02
CA PHE A 30 17.93 -2.64 -4.35
C PHE A 30 18.36 -3.51 -3.16
N ALA A 31 18.92 -4.70 -3.44
CA ALA A 31 19.44 -5.58 -2.39
C ALA A 31 20.72 -5.03 -1.74
N GLU A 32 21.44 -4.16 -2.46
CA GLU A 32 22.63 -3.43 -2.01
C GLU A 32 22.39 -1.91 -2.12
N ALA A 33 23.41 -1.09 -1.80
CA ALA A 33 23.35 0.35 -2.00
C ALA A 33 23.09 0.70 -3.47
N VAL A 34 22.22 1.70 -3.72
CA VAL A 34 21.79 2.07 -5.08
C VAL A 34 23.00 2.37 -5.99
N PRO A 35 23.15 1.67 -7.13
CA PRO A 35 24.26 1.85 -8.07
C PRO A 35 24.34 3.28 -8.61
N GLU A 36 25.57 3.76 -8.84
CA GLU A 36 25.87 5.16 -9.22
C GLU A 36 25.06 5.64 -10.44
N VAL A 37 24.95 4.78 -11.45
CA VAL A 37 24.18 4.98 -12.69
C VAL A 37 22.72 5.41 -12.49
N PHE A 38 22.09 5.01 -11.38
CA PHE A 38 20.71 5.38 -11.06
C PHE A 38 20.60 6.68 -10.24
N ARG A 39 21.67 7.11 -9.55
CA ARG A 39 21.61 8.22 -8.59
C ARG A 39 21.25 9.55 -9.24
N ALA A 40 21.84 9.84 -10.40
CA ALA A 40 21.52 11.06 -11.16
C ALA A 40 20.05 11.08 -11.63
N SER A 41 19.55 9.95 -12.14
CA SER A 41 18.15 9.85 -12.57
C SER A 41 17.18 9.92 -11.38
N LEU A 42 17.48 9.30 -10.23
CA LEU A 42 16.70 9.46 -8.99
C LEU A 42 16.65 10.91 -8.47
N GLN A 43 17.74 11.67 -8.58
CA GLN A 43 17.75 13.10 -8.23
C GLN A 43 16.88 13.92 -9.18
N GLU A 44 16.94 13.65 -10.48
CA GLU A 44 16.10 14.33 -11.48
C GLU A 44 14.61 13.99 -11.31
N ILE A 45 14.27 12.71 -11.10
CA ILE A 45 12.90 12.27 -10.82
C ILE A 45 12.32 12.98 -9.59
N ARG A 46 13.12 13.20 -8.52
CA ARG A 46 12.67 13.99 -7.35
C ARG A 46 12.33 15.44 -7.72
N ARG A 47 13.16 16.05 -8.57
CA ARG A 47 13.00 17.44 -9.03
C ARG A 47 11.76 17.59 -9.92
N GLU A 48 11.54 16.66 -10.84
CA GLU A 48 10.38 16.64 -11.73
C GLU A 48 9.06 16.38 -11.01
N GLN A 49 9.05 15.49 -10.02
CA GLN A 49 7.84 15.12 -9.27
C GLN A 49 7.61 16.00 -8.03
N GLU A 50 8.34 17.11 -7.93
CA GLU A 50 8.27 18.09 -6.84
C GLU A 50 8.29 17.45 -5.44
N VAL A 51 9.13 16.42 -5.27
CA VAL A 51 9.25 15.67 -4.01
C VAL A 51 9.66 16.64 -2.90
N PRO A 52 8.88 16.74 -1.80
CA PRO A 52 9.19 17.63 -0.69
C PRO A 52 10.64 17.49 -0.20
N ALA A 53 11.32 18.63 -0.08
CA ALA A 53 12.67 18.69 0.46
C ALA A 53 12.69 18.45 1.98
N GLU A 54 13.78 18.85 2.63
CA GLU A 54 13.89 18.89 4.09
C GLU A 54 12.76 19.72 4.72
N PHE A 55 12.43 19.43 5.97
CA PHE A 55 11.40 20.18 6.69
C PHE A 55 11.87 21.63 6.92
N PRO A 56 10.98 22.63 6.77
CA PRO A 56 11.30 24.00 7.13
C PRO A 56 11.72 24.10 8.62
N PRO A 57 12.66 24.98 9.00
CA PRO A 57 13.17 25.06 10.37
C PRO A 57 12.09 25.26 11.44
N GLU A 58 11.03 26.01 11.11
CA GLU A 58 9.86 26.23 11.95
C GLU A 58 9.05 24.96 12.22
N VAL A 59 9.02 24.02 11.27
CA VAL A 59 8.33 22.72 11.42
C VAL A 59 9.17 21.78 12.29
N THR A 60 10.49 21.74 12.09
CA THR A 60 11.40 20.96 12.95
C THR A 60 11.41 21.49 14.38
N ALA A 61 11.40 22.82 14.58
CA ALA A 61 11.29 23.43 15.91
C ALA A 61 9.98 23.06 16.61
N ALA A 62 8.83 23.16 15.90
CA ALA A 62 7.53 22.74 16.43
C ALA A 62 7.51 21.24 16.77
N ALA A 63 8.12 20.39 15.96
CA ALA A 63 8.20 18.95 16.22
C ALA A 63 9.02 18.61 17.48
N LEU A 64 10.14 19.30 17.71
CA LEU A 64 10.95 19.16 18.93
C LEU A 64 10.20 19.61 20.19
N GLU A 65 9.38 20.66 20.08
CA GLU A 65 8.53 21.13 21.19
C GLU A 65 7.36 20.16 21.46
N ALA A 66 6.66 19.73 20.42
CA ALA A 66 5.55 18.78 20.50
C ALA A 66 5.99 17.42 21.08
N ALA A 67 7.19 16.95 20.72
CA ALA A 67 7.79 15.72 21.25
C ALA A 67 7.95 15.74 22.80
N GLN A 68 8.04 16.91 23.41
CA GLN A 68 8.18 17.08 24.86
C GLN A 68 6.84 17.33 25.59
N HIS A 69 5.81 17.79 24.86
CA HIS A 69 4.55 18.29 25.43
C HIS A 69 3.31 17.58 24.88
N ALA A 70 3.43 16.29 24.57
CA ALA A 70 2.35 15.47 24.07
C ALA A 70 1.14 15.43 25.02
N ARG A 71 -0.08 15.50 24.47
CA ARG A 71 -1.33 15.30 25.21
C ARG A 71 -1.47 13.83 25.60
N LEU A 72 -1.21 13.51 26.86
CA LEU A 72 -1.34 12.16 27.41
C LEU A 72 -2.80 11.87 27.82
N PRO A 73 -3.36 10.70 27.48
CA PRO A 73 -4.66 10.25 28.00
C PRO A 73 -4.55 9.71 29.44
N GLU A 74 -5.69 9.67 30.14
CA GLU A 74 -5.78 9.13 31.52
C GLU A 74 -5.79 7.60 31.58
N LEU A 75 -6.30 6.93 30.53
CA LEU A 75 -6.41 5.48 30.47
C LEU A 75 -5.01 4.86 30.26
N ASP A 76 -4.50 4.16 31.27
CA ASP A 76 -3.28 3.36 31.17
C ASP A 76 -3.63 1.93 30.74
N ARG A 77 -3.12 1.51 29.58
CA ARG A 77 -3.13 0.13 29.05
C ARG A 77 -1.73 -0.39 28.77
N THR A 78 -0.75 0.01 29.58
CA THR A 78 0.60 -0.55 29.56
C THR A 78 0.66 -1.98 30.13
N ASP A 79 -0.43 -2.47 30.75
CA ASP A 79 -0.66 -3.87 31.13
C ASP A 79 -0.55 -4.82 29.94
N LEU A 80 -1.10 -4.43 28.79
CA LEU A 80 -1.10 -5.24 27.56
C LEU A 80 0.32 -5.45 27.00
N GLU A 81 0.61 -6.69 26.60
CA GLU A 81 1.92 -7.10 26.10
C GLU A 81 2.08 -6.88 24.59
N PHE A 82 1.77 -5.65 24.15
CA PHE A 82 1.86 -5.24 22.75
C PHE A 82 3.23 -5.54 22.11
N VAL A 83 3.20 -5.98 20.85
CA VAL A 83 4.39 -6.08 19.98
C VAL A 83 4.14 -5.39 18.64
N THR A 84 5.18 -4.84 18.03
CA THR A 84 5.14 -4.40 16.61
C THR A 84 5.75 -5.50 15.73
N ILE A 85 5.37 -5.56 14.45
CA ILE A 85 5.94 -6.52 13.49
C ILE A 85 6.23 -5.78 12.18
N ASP A 86 7.50 -5.45 11.95
CA ASP A 86 7.94 -4.49 10.94
C ASP A 86 9.23 -4.93 10.23
N PRO A 87 9.58 -4.34 9.08
CA PRO A 87 10.92 -4.46 8.50
C PRO A 87 12.01 -4.08 9.52
N PRO A 88 13.21 -4.72 9.50
CA PRO A 88 14.28 -4.45 10.45
C PRO A 88 14.64 -2.97 10.60
N ASP A 89 14.72 -2.24 9.48
CA ASP A 89 15.18 -0.84 9.42
C ASP A 89 14.05 0.21 9.60
N SER A 90 12.80 -0.22 9.74
CA SER A 90 11.69 0.70 10.07
C SER A 90 11.88 1.30 11.46
N MET A 91 11.58 2.59 11.60
CA MET A 91 11.55 3.33 12.88
C MET A 91 10.21 4.04 13.09
N ASP A 92 9.44 4.15 12.01
CA ASP A 92 8.10 4.69 11.84
C ASP A 92 7.03 3.61 12.15
N LEU A 93 6.95 3.23 13.43
CA LEU A 93 6.09 2.14 13.90
C LEU A 93 4.71 2.67 14.26
N ASP A 94 3.80 2.68 13.27
CA ASP A 94 2.41 3.12 13.45
C ASP A 94 1.61 2.25 14.44
N GLN A 95 1.97 0.97 14.56
CA GLN A 95 1.05 -0.11 14.93
C GLN A 95 1.66 -1.09 15.94
N ALA A 96 0.91 -1.47 16.96
CA ALA A 96 1.26 -2.58 17.85
C ALA A 96 0.03 -3.45 18.15
N LEU A 97 0.20 -4.77 18.17
CA LEU A 97 -0.87 -5.74 18.35
C LEU A 97 -0.71 -6.57 19.63
N HIS A 98 -1.85 -6.94 20.22
CA HIS A 98 -1.99 -7.97 21.24
C HIS A 98 -3.36 -8.63 21.06
N ILE A 99 -3.42 -9.96 21.14
CA ILE A 99 -4.65 -10.73 20.90
C ILE A 99 -4.83 -11.73 22.03
N GLU A 100 -6.06 -11.80 22.54
CA GLU A 100 -6.45 -12.69 23.63
C GLU A 100 -7.61 -13.58 23.18
N ARG A 101 -7.72 -14.80 23.72
CA ARG A 101 -8.91 -15.62 23.56
C ARG A 101 -9.98 -15.16 24.57
N THR A 102 -11.22 -15.04 24.12
CA THR A 102 -12.34 -14.53 24.94
C THR A 102 -13.58 -15.38 24.71
N GLY A 103 -13.86 -16.30 25.64
CA GLY A 103 -14.87 -17.34 25.43
C GLY A 103 -14.49 -18.23 24.24
N ASP A 104 -15.44 -18.46 23.33
CA ASP A 104 -15.21 -19.21 22.09
C ASP A 104 -14.54 -18.35 20.99
N GLY A 105 -14.45 -17.04 21.17
CA GLY A 105 -13.88 -16.08 20.24
C GLY A 105 -12.59 -15.42 20.74
N PHE A 106 -12.36 -14.17 20.32
CA PHE A 106 -11.13 -13.42 20.55
C PHE A 106 -11.41 -11.96 20.85
N THR A 107 -10.47 -11.31 21.53
CA THR A 107 -10.37 -9.86 21.59
C THR A 107 -9.05 -9.44 20.95
N VAL A 108 -9.14 -8.62 19.90
CA VAL A 108 -7.99 -8.03 19.22
C VAL A 108 -7.79 -6.62 19.77
N TYR A 109 -6.68 -6.40 20.44
CA TYR A 109 -6.21 -5.07 20.84
C TYR A 109 -5.20 -4.58 19.80
N TYR A 110 -5.47 -3.42 19.22
CA TYR A 110 -4.62 -2.84 18.19
C TYR A 110 -4.38 -1.36 18.48
N ALA A 111 -3.17 -1.06 18.92
CA ALA A 111 -2.74 0.28 19.26
C ALA A 111 -2.16 0.97 18.03
N ILE A 112 -2.71 2.13 17.69
CA ILE A 112 -2.25 3.00 16.59
C ILE A 112 -1.65 4.28 17.18
N ALA A 113 -0.51 4.76 16.68
CA ALA A 113 0.12 5.99 17.13
C ALA A 113 -0.83 7.21 17.09
N ASP A 114 -1.08 7.87 18.24
CA ASP A 114 -1.95 9.06 18.29
C ASP A 114 -1.19 10.32 17.85
N VAL A 115 -1.12 10.56 16.54
CA VAL A 115 -0.50 11.79 15.98
C VAL A 115 -1.16 13.06 16.51
N ALA A 116 -2.46 13.02 16.83
CA ALA A 116 -3.17 14.17 17.40
C ALA A 116 -2.90 14.36 18.90
N ALA A 117 -2.07 13.54 19.54
CA ALA A 117 -1.44 13.88 20.82
C ALA A 117 -0.31 14.91 20.66
N PHE A 118 0.27 15.04 19.46
CA PHE A 118 1.43 15.90 19.16
C PHE A 118 1.08 17.07 18.24
N VAL A 119 0.20 16.86 17.25
CA VAL A 119 -0.11 17.82 16.18
C VAL A 119 -1.47 18.48 16.43
N GLN A 120 -1.49 19.81 16.51
CA GLN A 120 -2.68 20.64 16.64
C GLN A 120 -3.17 21.10 15.25
N ALA A 121 -4.43 21.49 15.13
CA ALA A 121 -4.95 21.98 13.84
C ALA A 121 -4.39 23.38 13.54
N GLY A 122 -3.85 23.57 12.33
CA GLY A 122 -3.25 24.84 11.89
C GLY A 122 -1.87 25.17 12.47
N ASP A 123 -1.22 24.24 13.19
CA ASP A 123 0.19 24.40 13.58
C ASP A 123 1.14 24.15 12.38
N PRO A 124 2.45 24.46 12.50
CA PRO A 124 3.41 24.26 11.40
C PRO A 124 3.52 22.81 10.91
N ILE A 125 3.28 21.83 11.79
CA ILE A 125 3.35 20.40 11.46
C ILE A 125 2.10 19.99 10.68
N ASP A 126 0.91 20.45 11.08
CA ASP A 126 -0.36 20.24 10.35
C ASP A 126 -0.30 20.85 8.94
N ALA A 127 0.20 22.08 8.82
CA ALA A 127 0.33 22.76 7.53
C ALA A 127 1.27 22.01 6.57
N GLU A 128 2.42 21.55 7.06
CA GLU A 128 3.38 20.79 6.24
C GLU A 128 2.89 19.35 5.96
N ALA A 129 2.22 18.70 6.92
CA ALA A 129 1.61 17.39 6.72
C ALA A 129 0.50 17.46 5.66
N ARG A 130 -0.33 18.50 5.67
CA ARG A 130 -1.33 18.78 4.60
C ARG A 130 -0.67 19.02 3.24
N ARG A 131 0.49 19.67 3.18
CA ARG A 131 1.24 19.86 1.92
C ARG A 131 1.82 18.54 1.38
N ARG A 132 2.28 17.66 2.26
CA ARG A 132 2.89 16.36 1.93
C ARG A 132 1.86 15.27 1.60
N GLY A 133 0.78 15.18 2.37
CA GLY A 133 -0.32 14.21 2.26
C GLY A 133 0.05 12.77 2.65
N GLU A 134 1.17 12.25 2.16
CA GLU A 134 1.72 10.95 2.56
C GLU A 134 3.26 10.89 2.49
N THR A 135 3.84 9.83 3.06
CA THR A 135 5.28 9.51 2.94
C THR A 135 5.60 8.98 1.54
N LEU A 136 6.55 9.61 0.86
CA LEU A 136 7.06 9.13 -0.44
C LEU A 136 8.27 8.22 -0.24
N TYR A 137 8.31 7.10 -0.95
CA TYR A 137 9.37 6.09 -0.84
C TYR A 137 10.17 5.98 -2.14
N ALA A 138 11.51 6.02 -2.02
CA ALA A 138 12.44 5.63 -3.06
C ALA A 138 13.46 4.61 -2.51
N PRO A 139 14.18 3.88 -3.37
CA PRO A 139 15.06 2.80 -2.93
C PRO A 139 16.27 3.26 -2.10
N ASP A 140 16.68 4.53 -2.24
CA ASP A 140 17.79 5.18 -1.52
C ASP A 140 17.34 6.06 -0.34
N LYS A 141 16.09 6.55 -0.32
CA LYS A 141 15.61 7.49 0.73
C LYS A 141 14.08 7.51 0.87
N ARG A 142 13.59 7.57 2.12
CA ARG A 142 12.20 7.96 2.45
C ARG A 142 12.07 9.49 2.58
N THR A 143 10.93 10.03 2.16
CA THR A 143 10.52 11.43 2.36
C THR A 143 9.27 11.40 3.26
N PRO A 144 9.41 11.49 4.59
CA PRO A 144 8.31 11.21 5.50
C PRO A 144 7.26 12.33 5.51
N LEU A 145 6.02 11.97 5.86
CA LEU A 145 4.90 12.88 6.09
C LEU A 145 5.16 13.82 7.28
N HIS A 146 5.66 13.27 8.40
CA HIS A 146 5.95 14.02 9.63
C HIS A 146 7.46 14.02 9.94
N PRO A 147 7.99 15.07 10.61
CA PRO A 147 9.40 15.13 11.03
C PRO A 147 9.85 13.90 11.83
N PRO A 148 11.08 13.37 11.62
CA PRO A 148 11.58 12.16 12.30
C PRO A 148 11.52 12.22 13.82
N GLU A 149 11.63 13.41 14.42
CA GLU A 149 11.48 13.65 15.86
C GLU A 149 10.14 13.12 16.40
N LEU A 150 9.09 13.17 15.58
CA LEU A 150 7.78 12.59 15.86
C LEU A 150 7.65 11.19 15.24
N SER A 151 7.81 11.08 13.91
CA SER A 151 7.50 9.85 13.17
C SER A 151 8.41 8.68 13.49
N GLU A 152 9.68 8.94 13.81
CA GLU A 152 10.69 7.91 14.13
C GLU A 152 11.04 7.91 15.63
N GLY A 153 10.35 8.73 16.43
CA GLY A 153 10.70 9.03 17.81
C GLY A 153 9.49 9.10 18.75
N ALA A 154 8.95 10.31 18.95
CA ALA A 154 7.99 10.59 20.01
C ALA A 154 6.59 9.97 19.80
N ALA A 155 6.13 9.86 18.56
CA ALA A 155 4.84 9.24 18.22
C ALA A 155 4.96 7.74 17.87
N SER A 156 6.15 7.29 17.44
CA SER A 156 6.41 5.89 17.08
C SER A 156 6.27 4.95 18.29
N LEU A 157 5.63 3.78 18.07
CA LEU A 157 5.41 2.73 19.07
C LEU A 157 6.66 1.85 19.30
N LEU A 158 7.82 2.51 19.45
CA LEU A 158 9.11 1.90 19.73
C LEU A 158 9.08 1.03 21.00
N PRO A 159 9.88 -0.05 21.05
CA PRO A 159 9.91 -0.96 22.19
C PRO A 159 10.37 -0.26 23.47
N ASP A 160 9.85 -0.77 24.58
CA ASP A 160 10.09 -0.35 25.97
C ASP A 160 9.70 1.10 26.33
N GLN A 161 8.98 1.81 25.45
CA GLN A 161 8.58 3.19 25.67
C GLN A 161 7.06 3.32 25.84
N VAL A 162 6.64 4.13 26.82
CA VAL A 162 5.24 4.49 27.01
C VAL A 162 4.85 5.55 25.96
N ARG A 163 3.71 5.35 25.30
CA ARG A 163 3.22 6.17 24.18
C ARG A 163 1.71 6.39 24.23
N PRO A 164 1.20 7.58 23.86
CA PRO A 164 -0.21 7.76 23.58
C PRO A 164 -0.59 7.05 22.27
N ALA A 165 -1.68 6.29 22.30
CA ALA A 165 -2.19 5.57 21.15
C ALA A 165 -3.73 5.64 21.08
N LEU A 166 -4.26 5.55 19.86
CA LEU A 166 -5.64 5.16 19.60
C LEU A 166 -5.71 3.64 19.74
N LEU A 167 -6.22 3.19 20.88
CA LEU A 167 -6.43 1.78 21.18
C LEU A 167 -7.76 1.32 20.61
N TRP A 168 -7.69 0.48 19.58
CA TRP A 168 -8.82 -0.27 19.08
C TRP A 168 -8.97 -1.56 19.88
N THR A 169 -10.16 -1.78 20.46
CA THR A 169 -10.55 -3.06 21.07
C THR A 169 -11.65 -3.66 20.21
N ILE A 170 -11.37 -4.77 19.54
CA ILE A 170 -12.27 -5.41 18.58
C ILE A 170 -12.61 -6.83 19.05
N THR A 171 -13.89 -7.08 19.34
CA THR A 171 -14.38 -8.42 19.67
C THR A 171 -14.64 -9.20 18.39
N VAL A 172 -14.05 -10.40 18.29
CA VAL A 172 -14.12 -11.27 17.11
C VAL A 172 -14.72 -12.62 17.53
N ASP A 173 -15.70 -13.13 16.79
CA ASP A 173 -16.31 -14.42 17.09
C ASP A 173 -15.45 -15.63 16.65
N ALA A 174 -15.90 -16.84 17.00
CA ALA A 174 -15.23 -18.09 16.62
C ALA A 174 -15.11 -18.32 15.10
N GLY A 175 -15.94 -17.64 14.30
CA GLY A 175 -15.87 -17.64 12.84
C GLY A 175 -15.06 -16.47 12.27
N GLY A 176 -14.38 -15.68 13.11
CA GLY A 176 -13.58 -14.54 12.68
C GLY A 176 -14.37 -13.27 12.38
N GLU A 177 -15.67 -13.16 12.67
CA GLU A 177 -16.42 -11.94 12.40
C GLU A 177 -16.38 -10.92 13.54
N SER A 178 -16.32 -9.64 13.17
CA SER A 178 -16.33 -8.53 14.12
C SER A 178 -17.73 -8.37 14.73
N THR A 179 -17.83 -8.49 16.05
CA THR A 179 -19.09 -8.39 16.82
C THR A 179 -19.17 -7.14 17.69
N GLY A 180 -18.04 -6.48 17.94
CA GLY A 180 -17.98 -5.21 18.68
C GLY A 180 -16.67 -4.48 18.43
N VAL A 181 -16.68 -3.16 18.55
CA VAL A 181 -15.50 -2.29 18.44
C VAL A 181 -15.63 -1.08 19.36
N THR A 182 -14.56 -0.74 20.06
CA THR A 182 -14.32 0.61 20.63
C THR A 182 -12.98 1.14 20.15
N CYS A 183 -12.87 2.47 20.02
CA CYS A 183 -11.63 3.17 19.75
C CYS A 183 -11.47 4.28 20.80
N GLU A 184 -10.46 4.17 21.65
CA GLU A 184 -10.25 5.04 22.81
C GLU A 184 -8.79 5.47 22.90
N ARG A 185 -8.50 6.60 23.55
CA ARG A 185 -7.11 7.03 23.77
C ARG A 185 -6.54 6.35 25.01
N ALA A 186 -5.41 5.67 24.87
CA ALA A 186 -4.72 5.01 25.96
C ALA A 186 -3.20 5.26 25.93
N LEU A 187 -2.56 5.18 27.10
CA LEU A 187 -1.13 4.97 27.20
C LEU A 187 -0.84 3.48 26.98
N VAL A 188 0.06 3.16 26.06
CA VAL A 188 0.47 1.79 25.76
C VAL A 188 1.99 1.67 25.83
N LYS A 189 2.50 0.45 25.94
CA LYS A 189 3.95 0.17 25.92
C LYS A 189 4.24 -1.08 25.09
N SER A 190 4.82 -0.90 23.91
CA SER A 190 5.35 -2.00 23.11
C SER A 190 6.48 -2.72 23.87
N ARG A 191 6.44 -4.04 23.91
CA ARG A 191 7.45 -4.90 24.56
C ARG A 191 8.59 -5.26 23.63
N ALA A 192 8.32 -5.38 22.33
CA ALA A 192 9.30 -5.78 21.34
C ALA A 192 8.94 -5.24 19.94
N LYS A 193 9.99 -4.87 19.20
CA LYS A 193 9.93 -4.71 17.75
C LYS A 193 10.34 -6.03 17.12
N LEU A 194 9.39 -6.75 16.55
CA LEU A 194 9.62 -8.02 15.86
C LEU A 194 9.76 -7.78 14.35
N ASN A 195 10.25 -8.79 13.63
CA ASN A 195 10.24 -8.82 12.18
C ASN A 195 9.53 -10.08 11.67
N TYR A 196 8.91 -10.00 10.50
CA TYR A 196 8.08 -11.08 9.95
C TYR A 196 8.81 -12.42 9.81
N ALA A 197 10.10 -12.42 9.44
CA ALA A 197 10.86 -13.65 9.29
C ALA A 197 11.11 -14.37 10.64
N GLY A 198 11.39 -13.61 11.70
CA GLY A 198 11.48 -14.11 13.06
C GLY A 198 10.14 -14.68 13.55
N VAL A 199 9.06 -13.90 13.43
CA VAL A 199 7.72 -14.33 13.88
C VAL A 199 7.24 -15.58 13.13
N GLN A 200 7.44 -15.65 11.81
CA GLN A 200 7.09 -16.84 11.02
C GLN A 200 7.84 -18.08 11.52
N LYS A 201 9.15 -17.95 11.75
CA LYS A 201 10.00 -19.03 12.27
C LYS A 201 9.52 -19.51 13.65
N ASP A 202 9.21 -18.60 14.55
CA ASP A 202 8.78 -18.94 15.92
C ASP A 202 7.37 -19.58 15.91
N LEU A 203 6.48 -19.17 15.00
CA LEU A 203 5.17 -19.78 14.79
C LEU A 203 5.24 -21.18 14.18
N ASP A 204 6.20 -21.42 13.29
CA ASP A 204 6.45 -22.74 12.69
C ASP A 204 7.18 -23.68 13.65
N ALA A 205 7.99 -23.15 14.56
CA ALA A 205 8.64 -23.91 15.64
C ALA A 205 7.72 -24.17 16.86
N GLY A 206 6.59 -23.47 16.98
CA GLY A 206 5.71 -23.57 18.15
C GLY A 206 6.27 -22.87 19.40
N THR A 207 7.13 -21.87 19.22
CA THR A 207 7.82 -21.12 20.29
C THR A 207 7.41 -19.65 20.36
N ALA A 208 6.43 -19.22 19.54
CA ALA A 208 5.89 -17.87 19.58
C ALA A 208 5.02 -17.65 20.84
N SER A 209 4.76 -16.38 21.18
CA SER A 209 3.83 -16.05 22.27
C SER A 209 2.39 -16.44 21.92
N GLU A 210 1.53 -16.56 22.93
CA GLU A 210 0.10 -16.89 22.73
C GLU A 210 -0.58 -15.90 21.78
N SER A 211 -0.36 -14.59 21.97
CA SER A 211 -0.91 -13.56 21.06
C SER A 211 -0.47 -13.73 19.60
N LEU A 212 0.73 -14.24 19.33
CA LEU A 212 1.19 -14.49 17.96
C LEU A 212 0.59 -15.78 17.39
N HIS A 213 0.38 -16.81 18.22
CA HIS A 213 -0.40 -17.98 17.83
C HIS A 213 -1.86 -17.61 17.49
N LEU A 214 -2.46 -16.71 18.28
CA LEU A 214 -3.80 -16.18 18.02
C LEU A 214 -3.84 -15.26 16.78
N LEU A 215 -2.78 -14.50 16.48
CA LEU A 215 -2.65 -13.76 15.21
C LEU A 215 -2.76 -14.69 14.00
N ARG A 216 -2.13 -15.87 14.04
CA ARG A 216 -2.25 -16.90 12.99
C ARG A 216 -3.66 -17.48 12.89
N GLU A 217 -4.36 -17.66 14.01
CA GLU A 217 -5.72 -18.21 14.05
C GLU A 217 -6.75 -17.21 13.52
N VAL A 218 -6.77 -16.00 14.09
CA VAL A 218 -7.63 -14.89 13.66
C VAL A 218 -7.34 -14.50 12.21
N GLY A 219 -6.07 -14.38 11.82
CA GLY A 219 -5.67 -14.04 10.45
C GLY A 219 -6.24 -14.99 9.41
N LYS A 220 -6.15 -16.31 9.65
CA LYS A 220 -6.75 -17.33 8.76
C LYS A 220 -8.28 -17.27 8.70
N LEU A 221 -8.94 -17.03 9.83
CA LEU A 221 -10.39 -16.87 9.84
C LEU A 221 -10.79 -15.63 9.02
N ARG A 222 -10.05 -14.51 9.13
CA ARG A 222 -10.28 -13.30 8.34
C ARG A 222 -9.99 -13.49 6.85
N GLU A 223 -8.93 -14.21 6.47
CA GLU A 223 -8.65 -14.61 5.08
C GLU A 223 -9.84 -15.41 4.49
N GLN A 224 -10.39 -16.36 5.25
CA GLN A 224 -11.57 -17.13 4.83
C GLN A 224 -12.82 -16.24 4.67
N ARG A 225 -13.06 -15.28 5.59
CA ARG A 225 -14.19 -14.33 5.49
C ARG A 225 -14.05 -13.33 4.34
N GLU A 226 -12.83 -12.97 3.96
CA GLU A 226 -12.56 -12.16 2.78
C GLU A 226 -12.94 -12.91 1.50
N LEU A 227 -12.49 -14.17 1.37
CA LEU A 227 -12.81 -15.04 0.25
C LEU A 227 -14.33 -15.32 0.14
N GLU A 228 -15.00 -15.64 1.26
CA GLU A 228 -16.46 -15.88 1.31
C GLU A 228 -17.28 -14.66 0.85
N ARG A 229 -16.76 -13.45 1.05
CA ARG A 229 -17.38 -12.19 0.60
C ARG A 229 -17.03 -11.83 -0.86
N GLY A 230 -16.15 -12.59 -1.51
CA GLY A 230 -15.59 -12.26 -2.83
C GLY A 230 -14.64 -11.06 -2.82
N GLY A 231 -14.06 -10.74 -1.65
CA GLY A 231 -13.00 -9.75 -1.51
C GLY A 231 -11.65 -10.29 -2.00
N VAL A 232 -10.71 -9.39 -2.25
CA VAL A 232 -9.38 -9.69 -2.79
C VAL A 232 -8.33 -8.81 -2.13
N ASN A 233 -7.44 -9.43 -1.35
CA ASN A 233 -6.13 -8.90 -0.98
C ASN A 233 -5.05 -9.51 -1.88
N LEU A 234 -4.28 -8.68 -2.59
CA LEU A 234 -3.20 -9.18 -3.47
C LEU A 234 -1.92 -9.46 -2.64
N PRO A 235 -1.41 -10.71 -2.59
CA PRO A 235 -0.13 -11.03 -1.93
C PRO A 235 1.07 -10.64 -2.82
N ILE A 236 1.18 -9.35 -3.18
CA ILE A 236 2.18 -8.88 -4.15
C ILE A 236 3.60 -9.05 -3.60
N PRO A 237 4.50 -9.78 -4.28
CA PRO A 237 5.89 -9.93 -3.86
C PRO A 237 6.67 -8.62 -3.91
N ASP A 238 7.68 -8.46 -3.04
CA ASP A 238 8.65 -7.36 -3.18
C ASP A 238 9.56 -7.61 -4.38
N GLN A 239 9.91 -6.54 -5.08
CA GLN A 239 10.83 -6.59 -6.21
C GLN A 239 12.18 -6.07 -5.77
N GLU A 240 13.20 -6.91 -5.86
CA GLU A 240 14.55 -6.60 -5.44
C GLU A 240 15.47 -6.64 -6.67
N VAL A 241 16.07 -5.49 -7.00
CA VAL A 241 17.14 -5.42 -7.98
C VAL A 241 18.39 -5.99 -7.34
N VAL A 242 18.85 -7.10 -7.89
CA VAL A 242 20.02 -7.84 -7.44
C VAL A 242 21.18 -7.66 -8.42
N THR A 243 22.37 -7.53 -7.87
CA THR A 243 23.65 -7.51 -8.59
C THR A 243 24.12 -8.94 -8.86
N SER A 244 24.39 -9.26 -10.12
CA SER A 244 24.89 -10.57 -10.55
C SER A 244 26.18 -10.46 -11.34
N ASN A 245 26.90 -11.58 -11.51
CA ASN A 245 28.12 -11.67 -12.32
C ASN A 245 27.90 -11.34 -13.82
N HIS A 246 26.65 -11.13 -14.26
CA HIS A 246 26.26 -10.88 -15.65
C HIS A 246 25.42 -9.61 -15.82
N GLY A 247 25.43 -8.70 -14.84
CA GLY A 247 24.62 -7.47 -14.84
C GLY A 247 23.58 -7.47 -13.72
N TRP A 248 22.51 -6.70 -13.87
CA TRP A 248 21.44 -6.61 -12.87
C TRP A 248 20.25 -7.52 -13.23
N GLY A 249 19.56 -8.01 -12.20
CA GLY A 249 18.33 -8.81 -12.34
C GLY A 249 17.24 -8.35 -11.39
N LEU A 250 16.02 -8.84 -11.59
CA LEU A 250 14.92 -8.72 -10.64
C LEU A 250 14.68 -10.06 -9.96
N GLU A 251 14.65 -10.06 -8.64
CA GLU A 251 14.15 -11.16 -7.82
C GLU A 251 12.83 -10.75 -7.14
N PHE A 252 11.96 -11.74 -6.93
CA PHE A 252 10.64 -11.55 -6.32
C PHE A 252 10.60 -12.22 -4.94
N ARG A 253 10.55 -11.42 -3.88
CA ARG A 253 10.37 -11.91 -2.51
C ARG A 253 8.88 -12.10 -2.23
N ALA A 254 8.41 -13.35 -2.28
CA ALA A 254 7.06 -13.70 -1.84
C ALA A 254 6.83 -13.29 -0.37
N PRO A 255 5.67 -12.72 -0.02
CA PRO A 255 5.33 -12.40 1.37
C PRO A 255 5.20 -13.66 2.22
N LEU A 256 5.57 -13.58 3.49
CA LEU A 256 5.37 -14.66 4.45
C LEU A 256 3.90 -14.73 4.89
N PRO A 257 3.36 -15.92 5.24
CA PRO A 257 1.97 -16.04 5.71
C PRO A 257 1.60 -15.09 6.85
N VAL A 258 2.51 -14.87 7.81
CA VAL A 258 2.32 -13.89 8.89
C VAL A 258 2.14 -12.44 8.39
N GLU A 259 2.67 -12.06 7.23
CA GLU A 259 2.41 -10.73 6.65
C GLU A 259 0.95 -10.59 6.23
N GLY A 260 0.33 -11.66 5.70
CA GLY A 260 -1.09 -11.72 5.36
C GLY A 260 -1.99 -11.69 6.59
N TRP A 261 -1.68 -12.53 7.60
CA TRP A 261 -2.42 -12.56 8.87
C TRP A 261 -2.38 -11.22 9.60
N ASN A 262 -1.22 -10.55 9.59
CA ASN A 262 -1.05 -9.23 10.18
C ASN A 262 -1.77 -8.13 9.35
N ALA A 263 -1.77 -8.22 8.02
CA ALA A 263 -2.57 -7.33 7.18
C ALA A 263 -4.08 -7.45 7.48
N GLN A 264 -4.60 -8.66 7.71
CA GLN A 264 -6.00 -8.87 8.08
C GLN A 264 -6.41 -8.16 9.38
N ILE A 265 -5.47 -7.88 10.30
CA ILE A 265 -5.77 -7.11 11.52
C ILE A 265 -6.11 -5.64 11.19
N SER A 266 -5.39 -4.96 10.29
CA SER A 266 -5.83 -3.59 9.90
C SER A 266 -6.95 -3.57 8.87
N LEU A 267 -7.14 -4.63 8.07
CA LEU A 267 -8.35 -4.76 7.25
C LEU A 267 -9.59 -4.89 8.15
N LEU A 268 -9.51 -5.67 9.25
CA LEU A 268 -10.50 -5.72 10.32
C LEU A 268 -10.71 -4.34 10.97
N THR A 269 -9.65 -3.66 11.41
CA THR A 269 -9.74 -2.34 12.05
C THR A 269 -10.34 -1.28 11.13
N GLY A 270 -9.91 -1.19 9.88
CA GLY A 270 -10.45 -0.22 8.91
C GLY A 270 -11.88 -0.52 8.48
N THR A 271 -12.30 -1.79 8.49
CA THR A 271 -13.72 -2.16 8.31
C THR A 271 -14.55 -1.72 9.52
N ALA A 272 -14.05 -1.95 10.74
CA ALA A 272 -14.71 -1.53 11.97
C ALA A 272 -14.83 0.00 12.09
N ALA A 273 -13.79 0.73 11.68
CA ALA A 273 -13.81 2.19 11.56
C ALA A 273 -14.87 2.70 10.58
N ALA A 274 -14.94 2.10 9.38
CA ALA A 274 -15.97 2.42 8.40
C ALA A 274 -17.39 2.16 8.93
N GLN A 275 -17.59 1.08 9.70
CA GLN A 275 -18.86 0.79 10.36
C GLN A 275 -19.22 1.83 11.43
N LEU A 276 -18.27 2.22 12.29
CA LEU A 276 -18.47 3.29 13.29
C LEU A 276 -18.90 4.60 12.60
N MET A 277 -18.12 5.06 11.62
CA MET A 277 -18.39 6.28 10.85
C MET A 277 -19.74 6.25 10.12
N THR A 278 -20.05 5.12 9.46
CA THR A 278 -21.34 4.93 8.77
C THR A 278 -22.52 5.00 9.73
N LYS A 279 -22.40 4.37 10.91
CA LYS A 279 -23.43 4.41 11.97
C LYS A 279 -23.57 5.81 12.59
N GLY A 280 -22.44 6.49 12.81
CA GLY A 280 -22.38 7.87 13.30
C GLY A 280 -22.82 8.92 12.27
N LYS A 281 -22.92 8.54 10.99
CA LYS A 281 -23.24 9.40 9.85
C LYS A 281 -22.23 10.53 9.61
N ILE A 282 -20.98 10.35 10.04
CA ILE A 282 -19.88 11.27 9.79
C ILE A 282 -18.59 10.46 9.63
N GLY A 283 -17.79 10.78 8.61
CA GLY A 283 -16.55 10.04 8.36
C GLY A 283 -15.83 10.35 7.05
N ILE A 284 -14.72 9.64 6.84
CA ILE A 284 -14.01 9.58 5.56
C ILE A 284 -13.80 8.10 5.21
N LEU A 285 -14.44 7.63 4.14
CA LEU A 285 -14.28 6.26 3.64
C LEU A 285 -13.21 6.21 2.54
N ARG A 286 -12.51 5.07 2.42
CA ARG A 286 -11.75 4.72 1.22
C ARG A 286 -12.66 3.93 0.30
N THR A 287 -13.09 4.55 -0.79
CA THR A 287 -14.08 3.99 -1.74
C THR A 287 -13.38 3.57 -3.03
N LEU A 288 -13.92 2.57 -3.73
CA LEU A 288 -13.46 2.12 -5.04
C LEU A 288 -14.69 1.68 -5.85
N PRO A 289 -14.99 2.31 -7.01
CA PRO A 289 -16.02 1.86 -7.93
C PRO A 289 -15.73 0.45 -8.50
N GLU A 290 -16.75 -0.22 -9.03
CA GLU A 290 -16.55 -1.49 -9.75
C GLU A 290 -15.68 -1.30 -11.01
N SER A 291 -14.81 -2.26 -11.29
CA SER A 291 -13.86 -2.22 -12.41
C SER A 291 -14.56 -2.32 -13.78
N HIS A 292 -14.10 -1.53 -14.76
CA HIS A 292 -14.55 -1.64 -16.15
C HIS A 292 -14.04 -2.90 -16.87
N ASP A 293 -14.84 -3.42 -17.82
CA ASP A 293 -14.56 -4.67 -18.54
C ASP A 293 -13.23 -4.68 -19.32
N ASP A 294 -12.79 -3.52 -19.81
CA ASP A 294 -11.52 -3.38 -20.55
C ASP A 294 -10.30 -3.78 -19.72
N LEU A 295 -10.34 -3.57 -18.39
CA LEU A 295 -9.25 -3.99 -17.51
C LEU A 295 -9.15 -5.52 -17.42
N ARG A 296 -10.29 -6.22 -17.43
CA ARG A 296 -10.33 -7.70 -17.46
C ARG A 296 -9.76 -8.23 -18.78
N ARG A 297 -10.10 -7.59 -19.91
CA ARG A 297 -9.55 -7.91 -21.23
C ARG A 297 -8.02 -7.76 -21.27
N LYS A 298 -7.49 -6.65 -20.73
CA LYS A 298 -6.04 -6.43 -20.64
C LYS A 298 -5.35 -7.48 -19.77
N LEU A 299 -5.87 -7.75 -18.58
CA LEU A 299 -5.33 -8.79 -17.69
C LEU A 299 -5.41 -10.19 -18.31
N GLY A 300 -6.46 -10.53 -19.05
CA GLY A 300 -6.54 -11.79 -19.79
C GLY A 300 -5.45 -11.94 -20.87
N ASN A 301 -5.00 -10.83 -21.48
CA ASN A 301 -3.85 -10.83 -22.39
C ASN A 301 -2.52 -10.99 -21.63
N THR A 302 -2.36 -10.32 -20.48
CA THR A 302 -1.19 -10.47 -19.60
C THR A 302 -1.07 -11.90 -19.05
N ALA A 303 -2.17 -12.54 -18.65
CA ALA A 303 -2.19 -13.94 -18.24
C ALA A 303 -1.66 -14.87 -19.36
N LYS A 304 -2.12 -14.69 -20.60
CA LYS A 304 -1.62 -15.42 -21.77
C LYS A 304 -0.12 -15.16 -22.04
N ALA A 305 0.35 -13.93 -21.83
CA ALA A 305 1.76 -13.55 -21.95
C ALA A 305 2.67 -14.31 -20.97
N LEU A 306 2.19 -14.46 -19.75
CA LEU A 306 2.86 -15.13 -18.65
C LEU A 306 2.63 -16.66 -18.65
N GLY A 307 1.83 -17.19 -19.58
CA GLY A 307 1.51 -18.62 -19.70
C GLY A 307 0.52 -19.14 -18.65
N ILE A 308 -0.24 -18.23 -18.01
CA ILE A 308 -1.18 -18.52 -16.93
C ILE A 308 -2.57 -18.80 -17.52
N VAL A 309 -3.21 -19.86 -17.05
CA VAL A 309 -4.59 -20.19 -17.40
C VAL A 309 -5.54 -19.46 -16.48
N TRP A 310 -6.34 -18.54 -17.03
CA TRP A 310 -7.52 -17.97 -16.38
C TRP A 310 -8.74 -18.53 -17.12
N SER A 311 -9.57 -19.31 -16.43
CA SER A 311 -10.85 -19.80 -16.98
C SER A 311 -11.90 -18.69 -16.95
N ASP A 312 -12.73 -18.61 -18.00
CA ASP A 312 -13.89 -17.70 -18.05
C ASP A 312 -14.94 -18.04 -16.97
N GLU A 313 -14.90 -19.26 -16.42
CA GLU A 313 -15.77 -19.71 -15.32
C GLU A 313 -15.28 -19.28 -13.92
N ALA A 314 -13.99 -18.94 -13.78
CA ALA A 314 -13.39 -18.60 -12.49
C ALA A 314 -13.60 -17.13 -12.15
N THR A 315 -14.10 -16.85 -10.95
CA THR A 315 -14.19 -15.46 -10.46
C THR A 315 -12.81 -14.84 -10.33
N TYR A 316 -12.76 -13.50 -10.35
CA TYR A 316 -11.49 -12.80 -10.17
C TYR A 316 -10.84 -13.11 -8.80
N ALA A 317 -11.64 -13.28 -7.74
CA ALA A 317 -11.12 -13.66 -6.44
C ALA A 317 -10.47 -15.05 -6.47
N GLU A 318 -11.17 -16.07 -6.99
CA GLU A 318 -10.62 -17.43 -7.13
C GLU A 318 -9.35 -17.45 -7.99
N PHE A 319 -9.32 -16.67 -9.08
CA PHE A 319 -8.13 -16.53 -9.91
C PHE A 319 -6.94 -15.96 -9.12
N ILE A 320 -7.11 -14.87 -8.37
CA ILE A 320 -6.06 -14.28 -7.55
C ILE A 320 -5.59 -15.23 -6.45
N HIS A 321 -6.51 -15.85 -5.71
CA HIS A 321 -6.16 -16.79 -4.65
C HIS A 321 -5.46 -18.06 -5.17
N GLY A 322 -5.58 -18.37 -6.47
CA GLY A 322 -4.82 -19.43 -7.15
C GLY A 322 -3.39 -19.06 -7.56
N LEU A 323 -2.99 -17.79 -7.48
CA LEU A 323 -1.64 -17.33 -7.88
C LEU A 323 -0.62 -17.49 -6.74
N ASP A 324 0.28 -18.47 -6.85
CA ASP A 324 1.44 -18.59 -5.94
C ASP A 324 2.49 -17.49 -6.21
N PRO A 325 2.70 -16.51 -5.30
CA PRO A 325 3.66 -15.42 -5.50
C PRO A 325 5.13 -15.86 -5.57
N LYS A 326 5.45 -17.13 -5.31
CA LYS A 326 6.81 -17.71 -5.49
C LYS A 326 7.10 -18.09 -6.93
N VAL A 327 6.08 -18.21 -7.78
CA VAL A 327 6.24 -18.48 -9.22
C VAL A 327 6.40 -17.15 -9.95
N PRO A 328 7.52 -16.87 -10.66
CA PRO A 328 7.77 -15.55 -11.26
C PRO A 328 6.66 -15.05 -12.21
N ALA A 329 6.04 -15.97 -12.97
CA ALA A 329 4.88 -15.65 -13.81
C ALA A 329 3.68 -15.16 -12.97
N HIS A 330 3.34 -15.87 -11.89
CA HIS A 330 2.26 -15.47 -10.99
C HIS A 330 2.58 -14.18 -10.23
N ALA A 331 3.84 -13.99 -9.81
CA ALA A 331 4.34 -12.75 -9.21
C ALA A 331 4.12 -11.53 -10.11
N ALA A 332 4.48 -11.66 -11.39
CA ALA A 332 4.23 -10.64 -12.42
C ALA A 332 2.72 -10.40 -12.64
N MET A 333 1.91 -11.46 -12.62
CA MET A 333 0.45 -11.34 -12.77
C MET A 333 -0.18 -10.61 -11.57
N LEU A 334 0.24 -10.92 -10.34
CA LEU A 334 -0.19 -10.22 -9.13
C LEU A 334 0.16 -8.73 -9.17
N ALA A 335 1.34 -8.38 -9.70
CA ALA A 335 1.72 -6.99 -9.93
C ALA A 335 0.83 -6.32 -11.01
N ALA A 336 0.52 -7.00 -12.11
CA ALA A 336 -0.37 -6.46 -13.15
C ALA A 336 -1.82 -6.26 -12.63
N CYS A 337 -2.31 -7.16 -11.78
CA CYS A 337 -3.65 -7.13 -11.19
C CYS A 337 -3.93 -5.89 -10.31
N THR A 338 -2.90 -5.16 -9.90
CA THR A 338 -3.02 -3.84 -9.24
C THR A 338 -3.84 -2.84 -10.05
N VAL A 339 -3.92 -3.02 -11.38
CA VAL A 339 -4.74 -2.20 -12.28
C VAL A 339 -6.21 -2.14 -11.85
N LEU A 340 -6.74 -3.16 -11.18
CA LEU A 340 -8.14 -3.23 -10.74
C LEU A 340 -8.42 -2.45 -9.45
N PHE A 341 -7.39 -1.96 -8.77
CA PHE A 341 -7.51 -1.05 -7.64
C PHE A 341 -7.57 0.43 -8.08
N ARG A 342 -7.40 0.68 -9.39
CA ARG A 342 -7.45 2.02 -9.98
C ARG A 342 -8.81 2.68 -9.82
N GLY A 343 -8.80 3.95 -9.44
CA GLY A 343 -10.01 4.73 -9.19
C GLY A 343 -10.45 4.66 -7.72
N ALA A 344 -9.67 4.02 -6.86
CA ALA A 344 -9.84 4.14 -5.43
C ALA A 344 -9.57 5.59 -5.01
N GLY A 345 -10.38 6.12 -4.10
CA GLY A 345 -10.33 7.50 -3.64
C GLY A 345 -10.87 7.62 -2.22
N TYR A 346 -10.93 8.85 -1.71
CA TYR A 346 -11.53 9.14 -0.42
C TYR A 346 -12.89 9.83 -0.58
N THR A 347 -13.82 9.51 0.31
CA THR A 347 -15.15 10.14 0.32
C THR A 347 -15.48 10.57 1.74
N ALA A 348 -15.36 11.89 1.98
CA ALA A 348 -15.83 12.53 3.20
C ALA A 348 -17.36 12.64 3.19
N PHE A 349 -17.98 12.59 4.37
CA PHE A 349 -19.41 12.77 4.54
C PHE A 349 -19.77 13.24 5.95
N ASP A 350 -20.80 14.07 6.05
CA ASP A 350 -21.46 14.48 7.29
C ASP A 350 -22.97 14.52 7.06
N GLY A 351 -23.74 13.81 7.89
CA GLY A 351 -25.19 13.66 7.81
C GLY A 351 -25.71 12.55 6.90
N GLN A 352 -25.30 12.49 5.62
CA GLN A 352 -25.73 11.45 4.67
C GLN A 352 -24.57 10.51 4.29
N VAL A 353 -24.79 9.20 4.44
CA VAL A 353 -23.83 8.17 4.02
C VAL A 353 -23.79 8.12 2.48
N PRO A 354 -22.60 8.09 1.84
CA PRO A 354 -22.48 8.01 0.39
C PRO A 354 -23.15 6.76 -0.20
N GLU A 355 -23.79 6.92 -1.36
CA GLU A 355 -24.37 5.77 -2.10
C GLU A 355 -23.29 4.74 -2.44
N GLN A 356 -22.14 5.19 -2.99
CA GLN A 356 -20.95 4.36 -3.12
C GLN A 356 -20.07 4.45 -1.86
N SER A 357 -20.45 3.68 -0.84
CA SER A 357 -19.72 3.57 0.44
C SER A 357 -18.74 2.38 0.50
N GLN A 358 -18.66 1.56 -0.56
CA GLN A 358 -17.84 0.36 -0.59
C GLN A 358 -16.53 0.51 -1.39
N HIS A 359 -15.57 -0.34 -1.05
CA HIS A 359 -14.36 -0.59 -1.81
C HIS A 359 -14.54 -1.88 -2.63
N ALA A 360 -14.76 -1.76 -3.96
CA ALA A 360 -15.16 -2.89 -4.81
C ALA A 360 -14.26 -4.13 -4.69
N ALA A 361 -12.94 -3.95 -4.61
CA ALA A 361 -11.98 -5.05 -4.44
C ALA A 361 -12.09 -5.77 -3.08
N MET A 362 -12.58 -5.11 -2.02
CA MET A 362 -12.73 -5.70 -0.68
C MET A 362 -14.16 -6.19 -0.40
N LYS A 363 -15.12 -5.82 -1.28
CA LYS A 363 -16.56 -6.04 -1.15
C LYS A 363 -17.10 -5.62 0.24
N ALA A 364 -16.58 -4.52 0.77
CA ALA A 364 -16.88 -4.00 2.10
C ALA A 364 -16.75 -2.47 2.13
N ALA A 365 -17.40 -1.82 3.10
CA ALA A 365 -17.07 -0.45 3.49
C ALA A 365 -15.74 -0.46 4.25
N TYR A 366 -14.84 0.48 3.92
CA TYR A 366 -13.48 0.49 4.46
C TYR A 366 -12.98 1.92 4.68
N ALA A 367 -12.06 2.09 5.63
CA ALA A 367 -11.40 3.35 5.94
C ALA A 367 -9.96 3.13 6.39
N HIS A 368 -9.12 4.12 6.13
CA HIS A 368 -7.73 4.16 6.59
C HIS A 368 -7.67 4.83 7.97
N VAL A 369 -7.24 4.07 8.99
CA VAL A 369 -7.14 4.51 10.41
C VAL A 369 -5.91 3.94 11.13
N THR A 370 -4.97 3.38 10.38
CA THR A 370 -3.92 2.49 10.90
C THR A 370 -2.51 2.95 10.53
N ALA A 371 -2.37 4.01 9.74
CA ALA A 371 -1.10 4.48 9.17
C ALA A 371 -0.79 5.98 9.42
N PRO A 372 -1.16 6.60 10.57
CA PRO A 372 -1.16 8.04 10.70
C PRO A 372 0.24 8.69 10.65
N LEU A 373 1.33 7.96 10.90
CA LEU A 373 2.68 8.52 10.77
C LEU A 373 3.06 8.80 9.31
N ARG A 374 2.46 8.06 8.36
CA ARG A 374 2.77 8.07 6.92
C ARG A 374 1.64 8.52 6.00
N ARG A 375 0.41 8.67 6.49
CA ARG A 375 -0.77 9.00 5.67
C ARG A 375 -1.73 9.91 6.43
N LEU A 376 -2.05 11.07 5.83
CA LEU A 376 -2.73 12.19 6.51
C LEU A 376 -4.15 11.85 6.97
N VAL A 377 -4.95 11.19 6.12
CA VAL A 377 -6.38 10.90 6.37
C VAL A 377 -6.64 10.11 7.65
N ASP A 378 -5.72 9.22 8.03
CA ASP A 378 -5.85 8.36 9.20
C ASP A 378 -5.99 9.18 10.51
N ARG A 379 -5.46 10.41 10.56
CA ARG A 379 -5.64 11.34 11.69
C ARG A 379 -7.09 11.85 11.82
N TRP A 380 -7.75 12.20 10.71
CA TRP A 380 -9.16 12.63 10.73
C TRP A 380 -10.07 11.45 11.04
N ALA A 381 -9.88 10.33 10.34
CA ALA A 381 -10.70 9.14 10.55
C ALA A 381 -10.52 8.56 11.97
N GLY A 382 -9.32 8.63 12.55
CA GLY A 382 -9.03 8.28 13.94
C GLY A 382 -9.79 9.16 14.94
N GLU A 383 -9.70 10.50 14.82
CA GLU A 383 -10.44 11.43 15.71
C GLU A 383 -11.96 11.24 15.65
N ILE A 384 -12.52 11.02 14.45
CA ILE A 384 -13.94 10.72 14.29
C ILE A 384 -14.30 9.42 15.03
N CYS A 385 -13.50 8.36 14.88
CA CYS A 385 -13.78 7.08 15.53
C CYS A 385 -13.66 7.12 17.06
N VAL A 386 -12.74 7.95 17.61
CA VAL A 386 -12.65 8.18 19.07
C VAL A 386 -13.89 8.92 19.58
N ALA A 387 -14.30 10.02 18.90
CA ALA A 387 -15.47 10.79 19.30
C ALA A 387 -16.76 9.94 19.26
N LEU A 388 -16.94 9.17 18.19
CA LEU A 388 -18.09 8.27 18.03
C LEU A 388 -18.11 7.12 19.05
N SER A 389 -16.94 6.59 19.44
CA SER A 389 -16.84 5.55 20.48
C SER A 389 -17.18 6.09 21.87
N ALA A 390 -16.74 7.32 22.17
CA ALA A 390 -17.04 8.00 23.43
C ALA A 390 -18.46 8.60 23.50
N GLY A 391 -19.21 8.61 22.39
CA GLY A 391 -20.55 9.20 22.31
C GLY A 391 -20.57 10.73 22.43
N VAL A 392 -19.48 11.39 22.01
CA VAL A 392 -19.33 12.86 22.02
C VAL A 392 -19.31 13.43 20.60
N GLU A 393 -19.48 14.75 20.49
CA GLU A 393 -19.37 15.43 19.20
C GLU A 393 -17.96 15.30 18.60
N VAL A 394 -17.90 15.12 17.28
CA VAL A 394 -16.65 15.17 16.52
C VAL A 394 -16.02 16.57 16.68
N PRO A 395 -14.70 16.67 16.97
CA PRO A 395 -14.07 17.97 17.20
C PRO A 395 -14.26 18.94 16.03
N ALA A 396 -14.54 20.22 16.34
CA ALA A 396 -14.83 21.23 15.32
C ALA A 396 -13.77 21.28 14.21
N TRP A 397 -12.47 21.31 14.54
CA TRP A 397 -11.39 21.34 13.56
C TRP A 397 -11.39 20.16 12.56
N VAL A 398 -11.92 19.00 12.98
CA VAL A 398 -12.09 17.81 12.11
C VAL A 398 -13.28 18.05 11.18
N ARG A 399 -14.45 18.38 11.75
CA ARG A 399 -15.70 18.60 11.01
C ARG A 399 -15.57 19.76 10.01
N ASP A 400 -14.90 20.84 10.40
CA ASP A 400 -14.71 22.06 9.61
C ASP A 400 -13.71 21.89 8.45
N SER A 401 -12.89 20.82 8.44
CA SER A 401 -11.83 20.63 7.42
C SER A 401 -11.80 19.24 6.74
N MET A 402 -12.63 18.29 7.16
CA MET A 402 -12.62 16.93 6.61
C MET A 402 -12.94 16.86 5.10
N ASP A 403 -13.72 17.81 4.57
CA ASP A 403 -14.03 17.90 3.13
C ASP A 403 -12.82 18.29 2.26
N GLU A 404 -11.78 18.89 2.84
CA GLU A 404 -10.52 19.19 2.14
C GLU A 404 -9.65 17.95 1.94
N ILE A 405 -9.75 16.99 2.86
CA ILE A 405 -8.84 15.85 2.98
C ILE A 405 -8.88 14.92 1.77
N PRO A 406 -10.05 14.56 1.18
CA PRO A 406 -10.08 13.79 -0.06
C PRO A 406 -9.25 14.40 -1.18
N LYS A 407 -9.34 15.73 -1.38
CA LYS A 407 -8.57 16.40 -2.44
C LYS A 407 -7.07 16.39 -2.15
N ILE A 408 -6.67 16.68 -0.91
CA ILE A 408 -5.26 16.63 -0.49
C ILE A 408 -4.68 15.23 -0.71
N MET A 409 -5.44 14.19 -0.37
CA MET A 409 -5.04 12.81 -0.59
C MET A 409 -4.98 12.45 -2.08
N ASP A 410 -5.97 12.84 -2.89
CA ASP A 410 -5.96 12.60 -4.35
C ASP A 410 -4.78 13.31 -5.06
N ASP A 411 -4.36 14.48 -4.56
CA ASP A 411 -3.15 15.20 -5.02
C ASP A 411 -1.86 14.49 -4.57
N ALA A 412 -1.83 13.92 -3.36
CA ALA A 412 -0.70 13.18 -2.81
C ALA A 412 -0.53 11.80 -3.47
N ASP A 413 -1.60 10.98 -3.52
CA ASP A 413 -1.65 9.68 -4.20
C ASP A 413 -1.11 9.86 -5.65
N ARG A 414 -1.58 10.87 -6.39
CA ARG A 414 -1.12 11.16 -7.77
C ARG A 414 0.40 11.39 -7.87
N ARG A 415 0.96 12.19 -6.96
CA ARG A 415 2.40 12.49 -6.89
C ARG A 415 3.20 11.25 -6.52
N ALA A 416 2.75 10.46 -5.55
CA ALA A 416 3.39 9.21 -5.16
C ALA A 416 3.43 8.21 -6.31
N HIS A 417 2.30 8.00 -7.02
CA HIS A 417 2.26 7.10 -8.17
C HIS A 417 3.13 7.59 -9.33
N ALA A 418 3.21 8.90 -9.59
CA ALA A 418 4.08 9.43 -10.63
C ALA A 418 5.57 9.30 -10.29
N TYR A 419 5.92 9.43 -9.01
CA TYR A 419 7.25 9.17 -8.47
C TYR A 419 7.62 7.69 -8.56
N GLU A 420 6.76 6.78 -8.09
CA GLU A 420 6.98 5.33 -8.17
C GLU A 420 7.13 4.86 -9.62
N ARG A 421 6.20 5.22 -10.52
CA ARG A 421 6.28 4.85 -11.94
C ARG A 421 7.58 5.33 -12.59
N SER A 422 8.05 6.53 -12.25
CA SER A 422 9.32 7.07 -12.77
C SER A 422 10.52 6.27 -12.28
N ILE A 423 10.53 5.86 -11.00
CA ILE A 423 11.60 5.03 -10.41
C ILE A 423 11.60 3.65 -11.05
N VAL A 424 10.44 3.04 -11.28
CA VAL A 424 10.38 1.70 -11.87
C VAL A 424 10.78 1.75 -13.35
N GLY A 425 10.28 2.69 -14.14
CA GLY A 425 10.69 2.84 -15.55
C GLY A 425 12.19 3.12 -15.72
N MET A 426 12.81 3.81 -14.75
CA MET A 426 14.27 3.99 -14.68
C MET A 426 14.99 2.65 -14.47
N VAL A 427 14.49 1.83 -13.55
CA VAL A 427 15.04 0.50 -13.23
C VAL A 427 14.85 -0.47 -14.40
N GLU A 428 13.65 -0.54 -14.97
CA GLU A 428 13.31 -1.38 -16.13
C GLU A 428 14.22 -1.06 -17.33
N ALA A 429 14.45 0.23 -17.63
CA ALA A 429 15.42 0.64 -18.63
C ALA A 429 16.85 0.21 -18.30
N GLY A 430 17.26 0.31 -17.03
CA GLY A 430 18.58 -0.13 -16.57
C GLY A 430 18.83 -1.64 -16.71
N LEU A 431 17.81 -2.47 -16.45
CA LEU A 431 17.88 -3.93 -16.54
C LEU A 431 18.12 -4.46 -17.96
N VAL A 432 17.75 -3.67 -18.98
CA VAL A 432 17.89 -4.05 -20.40
C VAL A 432 18.83 -3.16 -21.21
N ALA A 433 19.45 -2.15 -20.58
CA ALA A 433 20.36 -1.19 -21.22
C ALA A 433 21.50 -1.88 -22.02
N ASP A 434 22.17 -2.85 -21.41
CA ASP A 434 23.28 -3.59 -22.04
C ASP A 434 22.82 -4.61 -23.11
N GLN A 435 21.52 -4.76 -23.33
CA GLN A 435 20.94 -5.73 -24.26
C GLN A 435 20.34 -5.08 -25.53
N VAL A 436 20.49 -3.76 -25.74
CA VAL A 436 19.97 -3.07 -26.94
C VAL A 436 20.49 -3.73 -28.22
N GLY A 437 19.57 -3.98 -29.15
CA GLY A 437 19.81 -4.75 -30.38
C GLY A 437 19.46 -6.24 -30.28
N SER A 438 19.26 -6.78 -29.06
CA SER A 438 18.85 -8.17 -28.85
C SER A 438 17.36 -8.41 -29.12
N GLU A 439 17.01 -9.66 -29.43
CA GLU A 439 15.63 -10.09 -29.61
C GLU A 439 15.08 -10.81 -28.37
N PHE A 440 13.80 -10.60 -28.08
CA PHE A 440 13.08 -11.14 -26.94
C PHE A 440 11.73 -11.70 -27.36
N ASP A 441 11.28 -12.78 -26.70
CA ASP A 441 9.91 -13.26 -26.81
C ASP A 441 8.99 -12.47 -25.86
N GLY A 442 7.81 -12.10 -26.34
CA GLY A 442 6.81 -11.35 -25.57
C GLY A 442 5.40 -11.49 -26.15
N VAL A 443 4.44 -10.74 -25.60
CA VAL A 443 3.06 -10.65 -26.11
C VAL A 443 2.64 -9.19 -26.21
N ILE A 444 1.93 -8.86 -27.28
CA ILE A 444 1.27 -7.56 -27.44
C ILE A 444 0.09 -7.50 -26.47
N THR A 445 0.18 -6.70 -25.41
CA THR A 445 -0.89 -6.56 -24.40
C THR A 445 -1.84 -5.41 -24.68
N ASP A 446 -1.41 -4.43 -25.47
CA ASP A 446 -2.17 -3.22 -25.82
C ASP A 446 -1.81 -2.71 -27.22
N VAL A 447 -2.73 -2.00 -27.90
CA VAL A 447 -2.59 -1.54 -29.30
C VAL A 447 -3.31 -0.20 -29.51
N ASP A 448 -2.74 0.70 -30.31
CA ASP A 448 -3.44 1.93 -30.74
C ASP A 448 -4.57 1.59 -31.72
N ASP A 449 -5.81 1.81 -31.27
CA ASP A 449 -7.05 1.54 -32.03
C ASP A 449 -7.10 2.23 -33.41
N LYS A 450 -6.32 3.29 -33.65
CA LYS A 450 -6.38 4.07 -34.91
C LYS A 450 -5.52 3.51 -36.03
N GLU A 451 -4.32 3.03 -35.71
CA GLU A 451 -3.32 2.65 -36.73
C GLU A 451 -2.81 1.21 -36.59
N ASN A 452 -2.91 0.57 -35.42
CA ASN A 452 -2.34 -0.76 -35.14
C ASN A 452 -0.83 -0.91 -35.50
N THR A 453 -0.11 0.21 -35.62
CA THR A 453 1.34 0.27 -35.86
C THR A 453 2.13 0.47 -34.56
N ARG A 454 1.43 0.76 -33.46
CA ARG A 454 1.97 1.07 -32.14
C ARG A 454 1.17 0.34 -31.07
N GLY A 455 1.86 -0.12 -30.02
CA GLY A 455 1.26 -0.88 -28.93
C GLY A 455 2.19 -0.99 -27.74
N ILE A 456 1.79 -1.85 -26.79
CA ILE A 456 2.60 -2.28 -25.66
C ILE A 456 2.93 -3.76 -25.81
N VAL A 457 4.20 -4.13 -25.60
CA VAL A 457 4.65 -5.51 -25.46
C VAL A 457 5.08 -5.77 -24.02
N THR A 458 4.68 -6.91 -23.46
CA THR A 458 5.20 -7.44 -22.20
C THR A 458 6.21 -8.55 -22.51
N LEU A 459 7.45 -8.42 -22.03
CA LEU A 459 8.49 -9.43 -22.23
C LEU A 459 8.28 -10.65 -21.33
N THR A 460 8.24 -11.86 -21.89
CA THR A 460 7.96 -13.09 -21.12
C THR A 460 9.04 -13.39 -20.07
N LYS A 461 10.31 -13.07 -20.34
CA LYS A 461 11.43 -13.34 -19.42
C LYS A 461 11.50 -12.40 -18.22
N PHE A 462 11.16 -11.13 -18.40
CA PHE A 462 11.41 -10.07 -17.41
C PHE A 462 10.14 -9.43 -16.84
N ALA A 463 8.96 -9.71 -17.43
CA ALA A 463 7.70 -9.02 -17.15
C ALA A 463 7.73 -7.48 -17.33
N ILE A 464 8.76 -6.95 -17.99
CA ILE A 464 8.88 -5.53 -18.37
C ILE A 464 7.87 -5.23 -19.48
N GLU A 465 7.10 -4.16 -19.33
CA GLU A 465 6.30 -3.57 -20.40
C GLU A 465 7.10 -2.48 -21.15
N GLY A 466 6.99 -2.44 -22.47
CA GLY A 466 7.58 -1.37 -23.27
C GLY A 466 6.78 -1.06 -24.51
N ARG A 467 7.03 0.11 -25.11
CA ARG A 467 6.37 0.51 -26.35
C ARG A 467 6.90 -0.34 -27.50
N VAL A 468 6.03 -0.80 -28.38
CA VAL A 468 6.42 -1.57 -29.58
C VAL A 468 5.86 -0.93 -30.84
N THR A 469 6.67 -0.88 -31.90
CA THR A 469 6.26 -0.47 -33.25
C THR A 469 6.29 -1.65 -34.22
N GLY A 470 5.37 -1.63 -35.19
CA GLY A 470 5.28 -2.65 -36.25
C GLY A 470 4.35 -2.22 -37.38
N THR A 471 4.17 -3.08 -38.38
CA THR A 471 3.26 -2.84 -39.52
C THR A 471 1.82 -3.23 -39.22
N ALA A 472 1.61 -4.26 -38.41
CA ALA A 472 0.33 -4.62 -37.79
C ALA A 472 0.65 -5.42 -36.52
N LEU A 473 0.20 -4.95 -35.35
CA LEU A 473 0.50 -5.61 -34.08
C LEU A 473 -0.58 -6.67 -33.75
N PRO A 474 -0.19 -7.94 -33.52
CA PRO A 474 -1.16 -9.00 -33.23
C PRO A 474 -1.51 -9.01 -31.73
N LEU A 475 -2.49 -8.22 -31.32
CA LEU A 475 -2.99 -8.13 -29.93
C LEU A 475 -3.25 -9.53 -29.33
N GLY A 476 -2.69 -9.79 -28.15
CA GLY A 476 -2.84 -11.04 -27.41
C GLY A 476 -2.03 -12.23 -27.96
N GLN A 477 -1.23 -12.06 -29.01
CA GLN A 477 -0.41 -13.13 -29.58
C GLN A 477 1.06 -13.06 -29.14
N LYS A 478 1.73 -14.22 -29.12
CA LYS A 478 3.17 -14.32 -28.91
C LYS A 478 3.92 -13.79 -30.13
N VAL A 479 4.88 -12.93 -29.87
CA VAL A 479 5.69 -12.23 -30.87
C VAL A 479 7.16 -12.28 -30.46
N ARG A 480 8.05 -12.10 -31.44
CA ARG A 480 9.43 -11.73 -31.17
C ARG A 480 9.63 -10.25 -31.43
N VAL A 481 10.30 -9.58 -30.52
CA VAL A 481 10.55 -8.14 -30.59
C VAL A 481 12.03 -7.85 -30.38
N LYS A 482 12.56 -6.89 -31.12
CA LYS A 482 13.93 -6.41 -30.98
C LYS A 482 13.95 -5.18 -30.10
N LEU A 483 14.82 -5.14 -29.09
CA LEU A 483 15.02 -3.96 -28.26
C LEU A 483 15.79 -2.90 -29.06
N VAL A 484 15.19 -1.72 -29.24
CA VAL A 484 15.77 -0.62 -30.03
C VAL A 484 16.15 0.59 -29.19
N GLU A 485 15.54 0.77 -28.01
CA GLU A 485 15.89 1.83 -27.05
C GLU A 485 15.79 1.30 -25.62
N ALA A 486 16.78 1.61 -24.79
CA ALA A 486 16.75 1.45 -23.34
C ALA A 486 17.56 2.60 -22.72
N ASP A 487 16.89 3.59 -22.12
CA ASP A 487 17.51 4.83 -21.64
C ASP A 487 17.06 5.16 -20.21
N ILE A 488 18.02 5.10 -19.27
CA ILE A 488 17.81 5.26 -17.82
C ILE A 488 17.41 6.70 -17.44
N ALA A 489 17.86 7.70 -18.21
CA ALA A 489 17.54 9.11 -17.95
C ALA A 489 16.15 9.45 -18.49
N LYS A 490 15.83 9.00 -19.71
CA LYS A 490 14.50 9.16 -20.31
C LYS A 490 13.44 8.23 -19.71
N ARG A 491 13.84 7.18 -18.98
CA ARG A 491 12.96 6.11 -18.46
C ARG A 491 12.19 5.41 -19.59
N THR A 492 12.85 5.20 -20.73
CA THR A 492 12.24 4.63 -21.93
C THR A 492 12.80 3.25 -22.24
N VAL A 493 11.89 2.33 -22.55
CA VAL A 493 12.16 1.05 -23.21
C VAL A 493 11.28 0.97 -24.45
N ALA A 494 11.89 0.76 -25.61
CA ALA A 494 11.18 0.65 -26.88
C ALA A 494 11.66 -0.53 -27.73
N PHE A 495 10.71 -1.14 -28.42
CA PHE A 495 10.86 -2.36 -29.18
C PHE A 495 10.34 -2.21 -30.62
N GLU A 496 10.87 -3.02 -31.53
CA GLU A 496 10.35 -3.19 -32.88
C GLU A 496 9.90 -4.65 -33.07
N LEU A 497 8.74 -4.87 -33.70
CA LEU A 497 8.26 -6.21 -34.03
C LEU A 497 9.18 -6.84 -35.09
N VAL A 498 9.77 -7.99 -34.77
CA VAL A 498 10.55 -8.76 -35.74
C VAL A 498 9.59 -9.36 -36.75
N GLN A 499 9.73 -8.98 -38.03
CA GLN A 499 9.01 -9.59 -39.14
C GLN A 499 9.59 -10.98 -39.41
N ASN A 500 8.74 -12.01 -39.42
CA ASN A 500 9.08 -13.37 -39.85
C ASN A 500 9.10 -13.48 -41.38
#